data_AF-A0A820BB61-F1
#
_entry.id   AF-A0A820BB61-F1
#
_cell.length_a   1.000
_cell.length_b   1.000
_cell.length_c   1.000
_cell.angle_alpha   90.00
_cell.angle_beta   90.00
_cell.angle_gamma   90.00
#
_symmetry.space_group_name_H-M   'P 1'
#
loop_
_entity.id
_entity.type
_entity.pdbx_description
1 polymer ?
#
loop_
_entity_poly.entity_id
_entity_poly.type
_entity_poly.pdbx_seq_one_letter_code
_entity_poly.pdbx_strand_id
1 'polypeptide(L)'
;MTDNLTIYDDIDQKVRPRSDSIYSNPGFLNEERNNPELTLLNDTSSSSATIEESPFVEVAVNVSNTDDPTMPCVTVRSVFLGILLTCLMSFTIQFFAYRTSPIDVNIGIVILVSYLIGELLTRILPKSIFNITINPGPFTVKEHALITIMATSSVRTYEAMEALTVQRIYYNYYLSHFNSILFLLIMQFLSISISGILNRYLIWPAYMIWPKTLMSCSLIRALTHTDESNIGKSRWTSVSRATFFWLIFLFSFIYYWLPGYIFPILSFFSLICMIGPKNLIFSQITGANGLALGAFELDWNAWVAYLDSPILTPFWAHIHILIGFILVAWIGTPLVYYLNIWDTEVAPIFSNRAFDKDGYYFDATQILDDRLRLNKTAHHIYGDAYLTAGNAVAICFTFAGIAALIVHTVLYYGRSNCMKKPFLIRFDIIMSIFTYV
;
A
#
# COMPACT_ATOMS: atom_id res chain seq x y z
N MET A 1 -42.14 3.99 1.38
CA MET A 1 -40.78 3.41 1.29
C MET A 1 -40.12 3.63 -0.08
N THR A 2 -40.78 4.38 -0.97
CA THR A 2 -40.34 4.72 -2.34
C THR A 2 -39.76 6.14 -2.47
N ASP A 3 -39.92 7.00 -1.47
CA ASP A 3 -39.52 8.42 -1.55
C ASP A 3 -38.07 8.71 -1.10
N ASN A 4 -37.35 7.72 -0.56
CA ASN A 4 -35.95 7.90 -0.12
C ASN A 4 -34.91 7.56 -1.21
N LEU A 5 -35.30 6.85 -2.28
CA LEU A 5 -34.43 6.56 -3.42
C LEU A 5 -34.31 7.76 -4.37
N THR A 6 -35.40 8.50 -4.57
CA THR A 6 -35.42 9.70 -5.41
C THR A 6 -34.58 10.84 -4.82
N ILE A 7 -34.46 10.94 -3.50
CA ILE A 7 -33.59 11.93 -2.85
C ILE A 7 -32.10 11.61 -3.09
N TYR A 8 -31.73 10.33 -3.11
CA TYR A 8 -30.35 9.92 -3.39
C TYR A 8 -29.98 10.21 -4.85
N ASP A 9 -30.86 9.89 -5.81
CA ASP A 9 -30.64 10.18 -7.23
C ASP A 9 -30.61 11.69 -7.54
N ASP A 10 -31.42 12.50 -6.86
CA ASP A 10 -31.49 13.95 -7.06
C ASP A 10 -30.29 14.70 -6.43
N ILE A 11 -29.67 14.13 -5.38
CA ILE A 11 -28.37 14.58 -4.84
C ILE A 11 -27.22 14.16 -5.78
N ASP A 12 -27.30 12.98 -6.39
CA ASP A 12 -26.25 12.47 -7.28
C ASP A 12 -26.19 13.23 -8.62
N GLN A 13 -27.33 13.71 -9.13
CA GLN A 13 -27.38 14.59 -10.30
C GLN A 13 -26.92 16.03 -10.02
N LYS A 14 -27.21 16.59 -8.84
CA LYS A 14 -26.81 17.98 -8.49
C LYS A 14 -25.33 18.15 -8.17
N VAL A 15 -24.59 17.06 -7.90
CA VAL A 15 -23.18 17.13 -7.51
C VAL A 15 -22.22 16.64 -8.60
N ARG A 16 -22.70 16.11 -9.73
CA ARG A 16 -21.85 16.02 -10.92
C ARG A 16 -21.58 17.44 -11.43
N PRO A 17 -20.33 17.93 -11.48
CA PRO A 17 -20.05 19.15 -12.21
C PRO A 17 -20.46 18.93 -13.67
N ARG A 18 -21.27 19.84 -14.23
CA ARG A 18 -21.43 19.95 -15.69
C ARG A 18 -20.03 20.07 -16.29
N SER A 19 -19.64 19.04 -17.03
CA SER A 19 -18.33 18.85 -17.67
C SER A 19 -17.89 20.06 -18.48
N ASP A 20 -18.83 20.85 -19.01
CA ASP A 20 -18.53 21.98 -19.90
C ASP A 20 -17.80 23.17 -19.25
N SER A 21 -17.79 23.31 -17.92
CA SER A 21 -17.29 24.53 -17.26
C SER A 21 -15.84 24.47 -16.76
N ILE A 22 -15.24 23.29 -16.62
CA ILE A 22 -13.92 23.13 -15.98
C ILE A 22 -12.78 23.08 -17.01
N TYR A 23 -13.04 22.67 -18.26
CA TYR A 23 -12.04 22.57 -19.32
C TYR A 23 -11.63 23.91 -19.96
N SER A 24 -12.12 25.05 -19.46
CA SER A 24 -11.90 26.37 -20.06
C SER A 24 -10.72 27.17 -19.48
N ASN A 25 -9.88 26.57 -18.61
CA ASN A 25 -8.83 27.30 -17.92
C ASN A 25 -7.45 27.14 -18.62
N PRO A 26 -6.90 28.18 -19.27
CA PRO A 26 -5.73 28.07 -20.17
C PRO A 26 -4.38 27.92 -19.46
N GLY A 27 -4.34 27.83 -18.12
CA GLY A 27 -3.09 27.78 -17.34
C GLY A 27 -2.38 26.42 -17.34
N PHE A 28 -3.13 25.31 -17.45
CA PHE A 28 -2.57 23.94 -17.40
C PHE A 28 -2.18 23.39 -18.78
N LEU A 29 -2.84 23.87 -19.84
CA LEU A 29 -2.60 23.44 -21.23
C LEU A 29 -1.26 23.92 -21.80
N ASN A 30 -0.60 24.88 -21.15
CA ASN A 30 0.63 25.49 -21.66
C ASN A 30 1.90 24.68 -21.32
N GLU A 31 1.87 23.80 -20.32
CA GLU A 31 2.99 22.89 -20.03
C GLU A 31 2.99 21.66 -20.96
N GLU A 32 1.81 21.17 -21.37
CA GLU A 32 1.66 20.03 -22.27
C GLU A 32 1.92 20.37 -23.75
N ARG A 33 1.73 21.63 -24.16
CA ARG A 33 1.95 22.08 -25.54
C ARG A 33 3.42 22.07 -25.98
N ASN A 34 4.35 21.95 -25.03
CA ASN A 34 5.79 21.97 -25.31
C ASN A 34 6.40 20.57 -25.51
N ASN A 35 5.58 19.51 -25.54
CA ASN A 35 6.05 18.16 -25.79
C ASN A 35 5.91 17.82 -27.29
N PRO A 36 7.01 17.72 -28.06
CA PRO A 36 6.95 17.57 -29.52
C PRO A 36 6.33 16.24 -29.98
N GLU A 37 6.24 15.22 -29.12
CA GLU A 37 5.57 13.94 -29.44
C GLU A 37 4.03 14.01 -29.42
N LEU A 38 3.42 14.91 -28.64
CA LEU A 38 1.95 15.04 -28.58
C LEU A 38 1.36 15.81 -29.78
N THR A 39 2.15 16.65 -30.43
CA THR A 39 1.67 17.51 -31.52
C THR A 39 1.39 16.70 -32.80
N LEU A 40 2.09 15.58 -33.01
CA LEU A 40 1.92 14.72 -34.18
C LEU A 40 0.69 13.80 -34.10
N LEU A 41 0.09 13.62 -32.92
CA LEU A 41 -1.13 12.81 -32.72
C LEU A 41 -2.41 13.63 -32.84
N ASN A 42 -2.32 14.96 -32.71
CA ASN A 42 -3.49 15.85 -32.77
C ASN A 42 -3.98 16.14 -34.21
N ASP A 43 -3.12 16.00 -35.21
CA ASP A 43 -3.48 16.33 -36.60
C ASP A 43 -4.25 15.21 -37.33
N THR A 44 -4.34 13.99 -36.77
CA THR A 44 -5.06 12.85 -37.38
C THR A 44 -6.40 12.47 -36.73
N SER A 45 -6.83 13.17 -35.67
CA SER A 45 -8.00 12.80 -34.86
C SER A 45 -9.17 13.78 -34.92
N SER A 46 -9.33 14.54 -36.01
CA SER A 46 -10.42 15.53 -36.15
C SER A 46 -11.76 14.99 -36.67
N SER A 47 -12.10 13.72 -36.42
CA SER A 47 -13.42 13.18 -36.81
C SER A 47 -13.94 12.01 -35.96
N SER A 48 -14.03 12.17 -34.64
CA SER A 48 -14.96 11.38 -33.81
C SER A 48 -15.32 12.13 -32.54
N ALA A 49 -16.52 12.71 -32.52
CA ALA A 49 -17.09 13.29 -31.32
C ALA A 49 -17.34 12.18 -30.26
N THR A 50 -17.04 12.52 -29.00
CA THR A 50 -17.54 11.92 -27.74
C THR A 50 -17.11 10.49 -27.36
N ILE A 51 -15.80 10.23 -27.25
CA ILE A 51 -15.33 9.23 -26.27
C ILE A 51 -14.66 10.01 -25.15
N GLU A 52 -15.21 9.95 -23.94
CA GLU A 52 -14.57 10.49 -22.73
C GLU A 52 -13.32 9.65 -22.43
N GLU A 53 -12.23 9.96 -23.12
CA GLU A 53 -10.91 9.37 -22.86
C GLU A 53 -10.34 9.97 -21.57
N SER A 54 -9.69 9.14 -20.76
CA SER A 54 -8.92 9.66 -19.62
C SER A 54 -7.86 10.66 -20.11
N PRO A 55 -7.67 11.80 -19.42
CA PRO A 55 -6.60 12.74 -19.74
C PRO A 55 -5.21 12.12 -19.57
N PHE A 56 -5.10 11.05 -18.77
CA PHE A 56 -3.86 10.30 -18.57
C PHE A 56 -3.80 9.07 -19.47
N VAL A 57 -2.72 9.00 -20.24
CA VAL A 57 -2.44 7.92 -21.21
C VAL A 57 -2.30 6.57 -20.49
N GLU A 58 -1.71 6.55 -19.30
CA GLU A 58 -1.51 5.35 -18.50
C GLU A 58 -2.84 4.71 -18.09
N VAL A 59 -3.87 5.52 -17.84
CA VAL A 59 -5.20 5.02 -17.50
C VAL A 59 -5.92 4.53 -18.76
N ALA A 60 -5.87 5.31 -19.85
CA ALA A 60 -6.49 4.99 -21.13
C ALA A 60 -5.98 3.66 -21.73
N VAL A 61 -4.69 3.35 -21.56
CA VAL A 61 -4.10 2.09 -22.04
C VAL A 61 -4.55 0.89 -21.20
N ASN A 62 -4.73 1.08 -19.89
CA ASN A 62 -4.96 -0.03 -18.95
C ASN A 62 -6.43 -0.31 -18.68
N VAL A 63 -7.32 0.67 -18.82
CA VAL A 63 -8.76 0.58 -18.51
C VAL A 63 -9.57 0.84 -19.76
N SER A 64 -10.62 0.03 -19.99
CA SER A 64 -11.54 0.26 -21.10
C SER A 64 -12.51 1.39 -20.78
N ASN A 65 -12.77 2.29 -21.74
CA ASN A 65 -13.76 3.36 -21.59
C ASN A 65 -15.21 2.85 -21.74
N THR A 66 -15.40 1.59 -22.15
CA THR A 66 -16.73 0.99 -22.33
C THR A 66 -17.02 -0.07 -21.26
N ASP A 67 -18.18 0.02 -20.62
CA ASP A 67 -18.70 -1.00 -19.70
C ASP A 67 -19.94 -1.70 -20.28
N ASP A 68 -20.05 -3.01 -20.07
CA ASP A 68 -21.25 -3.79 -20.36
C ASP A 68 -22.03 -4.06 -19.06
N PRO A 69 -23.18 -3.39 -18.84
CA PRO A 69 -23.95 -3.55 -17.61
C PRO A 69 -24.63 -4.92 -17.47
N THR A 70 -24.69 -5.72 -18.54
CA THR A 70 -25.34 -7.04 -18.52
C THR A 70 -24.41 -8.17 -18.05
N MET A 71 -23.11 -7.91 -17.98
CA MET A 71 -22.11 -8.90 -17.58
C MET A 71 -22.24 -9.26 -16.08
N PRO A 72 -22.33 -10.56 -15.72
CA PRO A 72 -22.46 -10.96 -14.32
C PRO A 72 -21.21 -10.59 -13.51
N CYS A 73 -21.41 -10.04 -12.31
CA CYS A 73 -20.33 -9.62 -11.40
C CYS A 73 -20.31 -10.47 -10.12
N VAL A 74 -21.46 -10.51 -9.43
CA VAL A 74 -21.63 -11.28 -8.19
C VAL A 74 -22.22 -12.64 -8.54
N THR A 75 -21.39 -13.67 -8.49
CA THR A 75 -21.78 -15.06 -8.72
C THR A 75 -21.35 -15.92 -7.54
N VAL A 76 -21.94 -17.12 -7.40
CA VAL A 76 -21.59 -18.03 -6.31
C VAL A 76 -20.10 -18.39 -6.36
N ARG A 77 -19.56 -18.61 -7.57
CA ARG A 77 -18.13 -18.89 -7.76
C ARG A 77 -17.24 -17.71 -7.37
N SER A 78 -17.60 -16.47 -7.71
CA SER A 78 -16.77 -15.30 -7.39
C SER A 78 -16.75 -15.00 -5.89
N VAL A 79 -17.88 -15.13 -5.21
CA VAL A 79 -17.95 -14.97 -3.75
C VAL A 79 -17.21 -16.10 -3.04
N PHE A 80 -17.40 -17.36 -3.45
CA PHE A 80 -16.71 -18.51 -2.84
C PHE A 80 -15.19 -18.41 -3.00
N LEU A 81 -14.71 -18.16 -4.22
CA LEU A 81 -13.28 -17.98 -4.48
C LEU A 81 -12.71 -16.76 -3.77
N GLY A 82 -13.44 -15.64 -3.76
CA GLY A 82 -13.05 -14.43 -3.06
C GLY A 82 -12.82 -14.70 -1.58
N ILE A 83 -13.79 -15.32 -0.89
CA ILE A 83 -13.65 -15.66 0.55
C ILE A 83 -12.49 -16.63 0.77
N LEU A 84 -12.41 -17.71 -0.01
CA LEU A 84 -11.38 -18.74 0.16
C LEU A 84 -9.97 -18.16 0.00
N LEU A 85 -9.72 -17.42 -1.09
CA LEU A 85 -8.41 -16.84 -1.37
C LEU A 85 -8.07 -15.73 -0.37
N THR A 86 -9.05 -14.94 0.07
CA THR A 86 -8.85 -13.92 1.10
C THR A 86 -8.42 -14.56 2.43
N CYS A 87 -9.10 -15.62 2.87
CA CYS A 87 -8.75 -16.35 4.10
C CYS A 87 -7.35 -16.96 4.04
N LEU A 88 -7.00 -17.60 2.93
CA LEU A 88 -5.67 -18.20 2.73
C LEU A 88 -4.57 -17.12 2.76
N MET A 89 -4.81 -16.02 2.03
CA MET A 89 -3.87 -14.90 1.94
C MET A 89 -3.67 -14.21 3.30
N SER A 90 -4.76 -13.95 4.04
CA SER A 90 -4.70 -13.39 5.40
C SER A 90 -3.89 -14.27 6.35
N PHE A 91 -4.10 -15.59 6.30
CA PHE A 91 -3.33 -16.52 7.12
C PHE A 91 -1.84 -16.46 6.79
N THR A 92 -1.49 -16.51 5.50
CA THR A 92 -0.11 -16.50 5.04
C THR A 92 0.62 -15.21 5.41
N ILE A 93 0.00 -14.06 5.19
CA ILE A 93 0.59 -12.75 5.53
C ILE A 93 0.76 -12.61 7.03
N GLN A 94 -0.29 -12.92 7.82
CA GLN A 94 -0.20 -12.83 9.28
C GLN A 94 0.85 -13.78 9.86
N PHE A 95 1.03 -14.96 9.26
CA PHE A 95 2.06 -15.91 9.66
C PHE A 95 3.47 -15.39 9.39
N PHE A 96 3.71 -14.81 8.21
CA PHE A 96 5.02 -14.27 7.85
C PHE A 96 5.35 -12.93 8.50
N ALA A 97 4.36 -12.21 9.02
CA ALA A 97 4.56 -10.94 9.73
C ALA A 97 5.48 -11.06 10.96
N TYR A 98 5.49 -12.22 11.64
CA TYR A 98 6.31 -12.45 12.83
C TYR A 98 7.77 -12.83 12.52
N ARG A 99 8.17 -12.85 11.25
CA ARG A 99 9.57 -13.04 10.86
C ARG A 99 10.36 -11.75 11.10
N THR A 100 11.67 -11.90 11.31
CA THR A 100 12.60 -10.75 11.42
C THR A 100 12.59 -9.87 10.17
N SER A 101 12.44 -10.50 9.00
CA SER A 101 12.18 -9.84 7.73
C SER A 101 10.81 -10.33 7.25
N PRO A 102 9.77 -9.49 7.27
CA PRO A 102 8.45 -9.89 6.84
C PRO A 102 8.47 -10.25 5.36
N ILE A 103 7.66 -11.23 4.99
CA ILE A 103 7.47 -11.59 3.58
C ILE A 103 6.08 -11.12 3.18
N ASP A 104 6.05 -10.15 2.27
CA ASP A 104 4.82 -9.67 1.66
C ASP A 104 4.49 -10.47 0.41
N VAL A 105 3.25 -10.96 0.34
CA VAL A 105 2.76 -11.69 -0.81
C VAL A 105 2.04 -10.72 -1.75
N ASN A 106 2.46 -10.67 -3.01
CA ASN A 106 1.88 -9.77 -4.00
C ASN A 106 0.47 -10.21 -4.43
N ILE A 107 -0.46 -9.25 -4.55
CA ILE A 107 -1.85 -9.48 -5.00
C ILE A 107 -1.93 -10.14 -6.39
N GLY A 108 -0.92 -9.96 -7.24
CA GLY A 108 -0.83 -10.58 -8.57
C GLY A 108 -0.88 -12.11 -8.54
N ILE A 109 -0.40 -12.76 -7.47
CA ILE A 109 -0.52 -14.21 -7.29
C ILE A 109 -1.99 -14.61 -7.17
N VAL A 110 -2.77 -13.83 -6.40
CA VAL A 110 -4.21 -14.08 -6.24
C VAL A 110 -4.92 -13.90 -7.57
N ILE A 111 -4.58 -12.87 -8.33
CA ILE A 111 -5.14 -12.62 -9.68
C ILE A 111 -4.88 -13.85 -10.58
N LEU A 112 -3.63 -14.33 -10.66
CA LEU A 112 -3.28 -15.50 -11.48
C LEU A 112 -4.00 -16.78 -11.04
N VAL A 113 -3.98 -17.09 -9.74
CA VAL A 113 -4.62 -18.29 -9.18
C VAL A 113 -6.13 -18.23 -9.35
N SER A 114 -6.74 -17.07 -9.12
CA SER A 114 -8.19 -16.89 -9.25
C SER A 114 -8.67 -17.08 -10.68
N TYR A 115 -7.89 -16.66 -11.69
CA TYR A 115 -8.19 -16.92 -13.08
C TYR A 115 -8.15 -18.42 -13.42
N LEU A 116 -7.09 -19.13 -13.00
CA LEU A 116 -6.94 -20.57 -13.26
C LEU A 116 -8.08 -21.38 -12.62
N ILE A 117 -8.39 -21.11 -11.35
CA ILE A 117 -9.46 -21.81 -10.63
C ILE A 117 -10.84 -21.35 -11.13
N GLY A 118 -11.01 -20.08 -11.48
CA GLY A 118 -12.25 -19.54 -12.03
C GLY A 118 -12.64 -20.19 -13.36
N GLU A 119 -11.68 -20.33 -14.28
CA GLU A 119 -11.87 -21.02 -15.56
C GLU A 119 -12.10 -22.52 -15.36
N LEU A 120 -11.40 -23.16 -14.40
CA LEU A 120 -11.65 -24.56 -14.04
C LEU A 120 -13.07 -24.78 -13.49
N LEU A 121 -13.50 -23.92 -12.56
CA LEU A 121 -14.85 -23.97 -11.98
C LEU A 121 -15.94 -23.71 -13.02
N THR A 122 -15.66 -22.90 -14.03
CA THR A 122 -16.57 -22.70 -15.17
C THR A 122 -16.87 -24.01 -15.90
N ARG A 123 -15.89 -24.92 -15.98
CA ARG A 123 -16.04 -26.23 -16.66
C ARG A 123 -16.65 -27.30 -15.75
N ILE A 124 -16.42 -27.21 -14.44
CA ILE A 124 -16.86 -28.22 -13.46
C ILE A 124 -18.28 -27.93 -12.92
N LEU A 125 -18.64 -26.66 -12.71
CA LEU A 125 -19.90 -26.30 -12.05
C LEU A 125 -21.12 -26.48 -12.99
N PRO A 126 -22.20 -27.12 -12.51
CA PRO A 126 -23.46 -27.19 -13.24
C PRO A 126 -24.12 -25.81 -13.37
N LYS A 127 -24.87 -25.60 -14.46
CA LYS A 127 -25.51 -24.31 -14.78
C LYS A 127 -26.51 -23.85 -13.71
N SER A 128 -27.33 -24.77 -13.19
CA SER A 128 -28.31 -24.48 -12.15
C SER A 128 -28.50 -25.70 -11.24
N ILE A 129 -28.66 -25.46 -9.95
CA ILE A 129 -29.09 -26.46 -8.97
C ILE A 129 -30.26 -25.84 -8.19
N PHE A 130 -31.39 -26.56 -8.08
CA PHE A 130 -32.58 -26.10 -7.36
C PHE A 130 -33.06 -24.68 -7.74
N ASN A 131 -33.11 -24.36 -9.04
CA ASN A 131 -33.49 -23.04 -9.61
C ASN A 131 -32.54 -21.88 -9.28
N ILE A 132 -31.41 -22.11 -8.62
CA ILE A 132 -30.35 -21.12 -8.41
C ILE A 132 -29.32 -21.30 -9.52
N THR A 133 -29.12 -20.27 -10.34
CA THR A 133 -28.07 -20.24 -11.36
C THR A 133 -26.71 -20.14 -10.68
N ILE A 134 -26.01 -21.27 -10.55
CA ILE A 134 -24.68 -21.33 -9.92
C ILE A 134 -23.59 -20.89 -10.91
N ASN A 135 -23.78 -21.22 -12.19
CA ASN A 135 -22.82 -20.93 -13.25
C ASN A 135 -23.53 -20.21 -14.41
N PRO A 136 -23.53 -18.86 -14.42
CA PRO A 136 -24.25 -18.07 -15.42
C PRO A 136 -23.55 -18.05 -16.79
N GLY A 137 -22.29 -18.48 -16.90
CA GLY A 137 -21.54 -18.40 -18.16
C GLY A 137 -20.02 -18.44 -18.01
N PRO A 138 -19.27 -18.03 -19.04
CA PRO A 138 -17.80 -17.98 -19.00
C PRO A 138 -17.30 -17.07 -17.87
N PHE A 139 -16.06 -17.27 -17.42
CA PHE A 139 -15.46 -16.45 -16.37
C PHE A 139 -15.25 -15.01 -16.87
N THR A 140 -15.87 -14.05 -16.20
CA THR A 140 -15.90 -12.65 -16.64
C THR A 140 -14.87 -11.78 -15.94
N VAL A 141 -14.55 -10.63 -16.55
CA VAL A 141 -13.66 -9.61 -15.95
C VAL A 141 -14.23 -9.09 -14.63
N LYS A 142 -15.54 -8.90 -14.55
CA LYS A 142 -16.20 -8.37 -13.35
C LYS A 142 -16.12 -9.33 -12.17
N GLU A 143 -16.30 -10.63 -12.40
CA GLU A 143 -16.09 -11.65 -11.37
C GLU A 143 -14.63 -11.70 -10.90
N HIS A 144 -13.68 -11.60 -11.84
CA HIS A 144 -12.25 -11.57 -11.54
C HIS A 144 -11.86 -10.33 -10.72
N ALA A 145 -12.39 -9.16 -11.11
CA ALA A 145 -12.21 -7.91 -10.38
C ALA A 145 -12.80 -7.98 -8.97
N LEU A 146 -14.00 -8.57 -8.80
CA LEU A 146 -14.62 -8.74 -7.49
C LEU A 146 -13.78 -9.62 -6.55
N ILE A 147 -13.28 -10.76 -7.05
CA ILE A 147 -12.37 -11.64 -6.28
C ILE A 147 -11.12 -10.86 -5.86
N THR A 148 -10.55 -10.08 -6.78
CA THR A 148 -9.36 -9.28 -6.52
C THR A 148 -9.62 -8.22 -5.45
N ILE A 149 -10.75 -7.50 -5.53
CA ILE A 149 -11.15 -6.50 -4.52
C ILE A 149 -11.27 -7.16 -3.15
N MET A 150 -11.91 -8.32 -3.04
CA MET A 150 -11.99 -9.06 -1.77
C MET A 150 -10.61 -9.43 -1.25
N ALA A 151 -9.73 -9.93 -2.11
CA ALA A 151 -8.37 -10.31 -1.71
C ALA A 151 -7.47 -9.11 -1.38
N THR A 152 -7.75 -7.90 -1.90
CA THR A 152 -6.95 -6.71 -1.52
C THR A 152 -7.08 -6.36 -0.05
N SER A 153 -8.18 -6.75 0.62
CA SER A 153 -8.34 -6.52 2.06
C SER A 153 -7.42 -7.38 2.93
N SER A 154 -6.74 -8.38 2.37
CA SER A 154 -5.84 -9.27 3.10
C SER A 154 -4.35 -9.05 2.82
N VAL A 155 -3.99 -8.05 2.00
CA VAL A 155 -2.61 -7.82 1.52
C VAL A 155 -1.66 -7.32 2.62
N ARG A 156 -2.16 -6.88 3.77
CA ARG A 156 -1.33 -6.43 4.89
C ARG A 156 -1.75 -7.05 6.21
N THR A 157 -0.77 -7.18 7.09
CA THR A 157 -0.98 -7.51 8.50
C THR A 157 -1.86 -6.44 9.13
N TYR A 158 -2.74 -6.88 10.03
CA TYR A 158 -3.66 -5.97 10.67
C TYR A 158 -3.01 -5.32 11.90
N GLU A 159 -2.91 -4.00 11.91
CA GLU A 159 -2.24 -3.23 12.96
C GLU A 159 -2.81 -3.51 14.36
N ALA A 160 -4.13 -3.72 14.49
CA ALA A 160 -4.72 -4.02 15.79
C ALA A 160 -4.35 -5.44 16.30
N MET A 161 -3.91 -6.35 15.42
CA MET A 161 -3.36 -7.64 15.84
C MET A 161 -2.00 -7.47 16.52
N GLU A 162 -1.19 -6.50 16.07
CA GLU A 162 0.09 -6.19 16.72
C GLU A 162 -0.12 -5.70 18.15
N ALA A 163 -1.13 -4.86 18.38
CA ALA A 163 -1.49 -4.40 19.73
C ALA A 163 -1.86 -5.56 20.67
N LEU A 164 -2.67 -6.53 20.18
CA LEU A 164 -3.01 -7.73 20.94
C LEU A 164 -1.78 -8.61 21.22
N THR A 165 -0.88 -8.75 20.24
CA THR A 165 0.35 -9.52 20.39
C THR A 165 1.28 -8.86 21.40
N VAL A 166 1.44 -7.53 21.36
CA VAL A 166 2.24 -6.79 22.34
C VAL A 166 1.66 -6.95 23.74
N GLN A 167 0.34 -6.83 23.89
CA GLN A 167 -0.36 -7.05 25.17
C GLN A 167 -0.11 -8.44 25.75
N ARG A 168 -0.10 -9.47 24.90
CA ARG A 168 0.12 -10.85 25.32
C ARG A 168 1.57 -11.14 25.67
N ILE A 169 2.52 -10.70 24.85
CA ILE A 169 3.95 -11.03 24.99
C ILE A 169 4.63 -10.17 26.06
N TYR A 170 4.40 -8.85 26.05
CA TYR A 170 5.10 -7.93 26.94
C TYR A 170 4.38 -7.68 28.26
N TYR A 171 3.05 -7.71 28.26
CA TYR A 171 2.24 -7.42 29.45
C TYR A 171 1.61 -8.66 30.09
N ASN A 172 1.87 -9.85 29.54
CA ASN A 172 1.31 -11.14 29.99
C ASN A 172 -0.22 -11.13 30.21
N TYR A 173 -0.93 -10.27 29.48
CA TYR A 173 -2.37 -10.10 29.64
C TYR A 173 -3.13 -10.85 28.56
N TYR A 174 -4.06 -11.67 29.01
CA TYR A 174 -4.86 -12.53 28.14
C TYR A 174 -6.26 -11.95 28.00
N LEU A 175 -6.53 -11.36 26.84
CA LEU A 175 -7.89 -11.02 26.45
C LEU A 175 -8.60 -12.31 26.00
N SER A 176 -9.86 -12.48 26.42
CA SER A 176 -10.68 -13.61 25.95
C SER A 176 -10.77 -13.58 24.42
N HIS A 177 -10.67 -14.74 23.77
CA HIS A 177 -10.71 -14.87 22.31
C HIS A 177 -11.91 -14.15 21.68
N PHE A 178 -13.08 -14.19 22.33
CA PHE A 178 -14.27 -13.50 21.87
C PHE A 178 -14.08 -11.97 21.83
N ASN A 179 -13.51 -11.41 22.90
CA ASN A 179 -13.24 -9.97 22.99
C ASN A 179 -12.17 -9.54 22.00
N SER A 180 -11.16 -10.38 21.75
CA SER A 180 -10.14 -10.13 20.72
C SER A 180 -10.77 -10.08 19.33
N ILE A 181 -11.60 -11.05 18.96
CA ILE A 181 -12.30 -11.05 17.67
C ILE A 181 -13.21 -9.83 17.53
N LEU A 182 -13.95 -9.48 18.59
CA LEU A 182 -14.82 -8.31 18.58
C LEU A 182 -14.03 -7.00 18.42
N PHE A 183 -12.90 -6.85 19.12
CA PHE A 183 -11.99 -5.72 18.98
C PHE A 183 -11.46 -5.60 17.54
N LEU A 184 -11.00 -6.71 16.95
CA LEU A 184 -10.53 -6.74 15.57
C LEU A 184 -11.63 -6.32 14.58
N LEU A 185 -12.85 -6.82 14.75
CA LEU A 185 -14.01 -6.48 13.91
C LEU A 185 -14.39 -5.00 14.02
N ILE A 186 -14.44 -4.44 15.23
CA ILE A 186 -14.79 -3.03 15.44
C ILE A 186 -13.78 -2.13 14.73
N MET A 187 -12.49 -2.40 14.91
CA MET A 187 -11.42 -1.64 14.27
C MET A 187 -11.51 -1.74 12.73
N GLN A 188 -11.96 -2.88 12.18
CA GLN A 188 -12.05 -3.08 10.73
C GLN A 188 -13.25 -2.33 10.15
N PHE A 189 -14.40 -2.38 10.83
CA PHE A 189 -15.58 -1.63 10.44
C PHE A 189 -15.34 -0.12 10.53
N LEU A 190 -14.57 0.35 11.51
CA LEU A 190 -14.17 1.74 11.62
C LEU A 190 -13.35 2.18 10.38
N SER A 191 -12.33 1.40 10.00
CA SER A 191 -11.50 1.67 8.82
C SER A 191 -12.30 1.69 7.52
N ILE A 192 -13.20 0.72 7.32
CA ILE A 192 -14.07 0.68 6.12
C ILE A 192 -15.03 1.87 6.10
N SER A 193 -15.56 2.28 7.25
CA SER A 193 -16.47 3.42 7.36
C SER A 193 -15.79 4.73 6.97
N ILE A 194 -14.58 4.97 7.47
CA ILE A 194 -13.78 6.15 7.12
C ILE A 194 -13.44 6.15 5.61
N SER A 195 -13.04 5.00 5.07
CA SER A 195 -12.78 4.85 3.62
C SER A 195 -14.02 5.17 2.77
N GLY A 196 -15.21 4.71 3.19
CA GLY A 196 -16.47 5.01 2.52
C GLY A 196 -16.79 6.51 2.48
N ILE A 197 -16.55 7.24 3.57
CA ILE A 197 -16.74 8.71 3.62
C ILE A 197 -15.76 9.43 2.70
N LEU A 198 -14.50 8.98 2.67
CA LEU A 198 -13.43 9.59 1.87
C LEU A 198 -13.49 9.23 0.38
N ASN A 199 -14.19 8.16 0.01
CA ASN A 199 -14.33 7.69 -1.37
C ASN A 199 -14.73 8.83 -2.33
N ARG A 200 -15.74 9.63 -1.94
CA ARG A 200 -16.21 10.81 -2.71
C ARG A 200 -15.10 11.78 -3.09
N TYR A 201 -14.10 11.93 -2.23
CA TYR A 201 -13.04 12.92 -2.36
C TYR A 201 -11.77 12.37 -2.98
N LEU A 202 -11.49 11.09 -2.77
CA LEU A 202 -10.23 10.44 -3.18
C LEU A 202 -10.35 9.63 -4.47
N ILE A 203 -11.55 9.17 -4.85
CA ILE A 203 -11.72 8.20 -5.95
C ILE A 203 -12.48 8.80 -7.13
N TRP A 204 -13.60 9.50 -6.89
CA TRP A 204 -14.42 10.05 -7.96
C TRP A 204 -13.77 11.13 -8.84
N PRO A 205 -12.86 11.98 -8.33
CA PRO A 205 -12.22 12.97 -9.20
C PRO A 205 -11.28 12.32 -10.24
N ALA A 206 -11.54 12.55 -11.52
CA ALA A 206 -10.79 11.95 -12.63
C ALA A 206 -9.29 12.32 -12.68
N TYR A 207 -8.88 13.39 -11.99
CA TYR A 207 -7.48 13.78 -11.89
C TYR A 207 -6.67 12.97 -10.86
N MET A 208 -7.32 12.10 -10.06
CA MET A 208 -6.64 11.27 -9.06
C MET A 208 -6.30 9.90 -9.64
N ILE A 209 -5.01 9.61 -9.81
CA ILE A 209 -4.52 8.33 -10.35
C ILE A 209 -3.98 7.46 -9.22
N TRP A 210 -4.29 6.16 -9.29
CA TRP A 210 -3.77 5.14 -8.36
C TRP A 210 -2.93 4.10 -9.11
N PRO A 211 -1.61 4.33 -9.29
CA PRO A 211 -0.75 3.47 -10.12
C PRO A 211 -0.74 1.99 -9.71
N LYS A 212 -0.76 1.72 -8.39
CA LYS A 212 -0.81 0.34 -7.87
C LYS A 212 -2.06 -0.42 -8.35
N THR A 213 -3.21 0.27 -8.47
CA THR A 213 -4.47 -0.32 -8.93
C THR A 213 -4.44 -0.58 -10.45
N LEU A 214 -3.79 0.31 -11.23
CA LEU A 214 -3.68 0.15 -12.68
C LEU A 214 -2.95 -1.13 -13.07
N MET A 215 -1.93 -1.55 -12.30
CA MET A 215 -1.26 -2.83 -12.51
C MET A 215 -2.24 -4.00 -12.38
N SER A 216 -3.06 -4.02 -11.32
CA SER A 216 -4.06 -5.07 -11.12
C SER A 216 -5.10 -5.10 -12.23
N CYS A 217 -5.58 -3.92 -12.68
CA CYS A 217 -6.49 -3.79 -13.81
C CYS A 217 -5.89 -4.33 -15.11
N SER A 218 -4.64 -3.97 -15.40
CA SER A 218 -3.90 -4.43 -16.58
C SER A 218 -3.72 -5.96 -16.57
N LEU A 219 -3.36 -6.53 -15.42
CA LEU A 219 -3.18 -7.98 -15.28
C LEU A 219 -4.49 -8.75 -15.44
N ILE A 220 -5.58 -8.30 -14.80
CA ILE A 220 -6.92 -8.90 -14.96
C ILE A 220 -7.32 -8.86 -16.44
N ARG A 221 -7.15 -7.71 -17.10
CA ARG A 221 -7.49 -7.56 -18.52
C ARG A 221 -6.63 -8.47 -19.39
N ALA A 222 -5.33 -8.54 -19.15
CA ALA A 222 -4.41 -9.38 -19.90
C ALA A 222 -4.72 -10.88 -19.78
N LEU A 223 -5.29 -11.32 -18.66
CA LEU A 223 -5.67 -12.71 -18.42
C LEU A 223 -7.05 -13.05 -18.99
N THR A 224 -8.01 -12.14 -18.86
CA THR A 224 -9.42 -12.40 -19.21
C THR A 224 -9.80 -11.98 -20.63
N HIS A 225 -9.16 -10.94 -21.19
CA HIS A 225 -9.30 -10.56 -22.59
C HIS A 225 -8.13 -11.10 -23.42
N THR A 226 -8.40 -12.11 -24.25
CA THR A 226 -7.60 -12.44 -25.44
C THR A 226 -7.86 -11.42 -26.55
N ASP A 227 -7.66 -10.13 -26.27
CA ASP A 227 -7.66 -9.14 -27.36
C ASP A 227 -6.32 -9.23 -28.08
N GLU A 228 -6.33 -9.99 -29.17
CA GLU A 228 -5.40 -9.94 -30.29
C GLU A 228 -5.44 -8.55 -30.96
N SER A 229 -5.11 -7.48 -30.24
CA SER A 229 -4.66 -6.26 -30.91
C SER A 229 -3.17 -6.44 -31.23
N ASN A 230 -2.91 -6.85 -32.47
CA ASN A 230 -1.60 -6.88 -33.12
C ASN A 230 -0.98 -5.46 -33.17
N ILE A 231 -0.63 -4.88 -32.02
CA ILE A 231 0.09 -3.60 -31.98
C ILE A 231 1.57 -3.91 -32.19
N GLY A 232 2.03 -3.66 -33.41
CA GLY A 232 3.44 -3.43 -33.79
C GLY A 232 4.45 -4.45 -33.29
N LYS A 233 4.72 -5.48 -34.10
CA LYS A 233 5.86 -6.40 -33.91
C LYS A 233 7.18 -5.64 -34.07
N SER A 234 7.73 -5.09 -32.98
CA SER A 234 9.16 -4.81 -32.90
C SER A 234 9.92 -6.12 -32.65
N ARG A 235 11.19 -6.17 -33.06
CA ARG A 235 12.05 -7.36 -33.00
C ARG A 235 12.24 -7.93 -31.57
N TRP A 236 11.98 -7.12 -30.54
CA TRP A 236 11.99 -7.51 -29.12
C TRP A 236 10.58 -7.82 -28.56
N THR A 237 9.52 -7.43 -29.26
CA THR A 237 8.12 -7.66 -28.90
C THR A 237 7.56 -8.98 -29.45
N SER A 238 8.40 -9.79 -30.11
CA SER A 238 7.98 -11.05 -30.76
C SER A 238 7.84 -12.24 -29.80
N VAL A 239 8.15 -12.06 -28.52
CA VAL A 239 7.91 -13.07 -27.49
C VAL A 239 6.46 -12.93 -27.05
N SER A 240 5.66 -14.00 -27.15
CA SER A 240 4.30 -14.02 -26.60
C SER A 240 4.35 -13.55 -25.14
N ARG A 241 3.42 -12.70 -24.70
CA ARG A 241 3.36 -12.19 -23.32
C ARG A 241 3.45 -13.32 -22.29
N ALA A 242 2.87 -14.48 -22.61
CA ALA A 242 2.97 -15.70 -21.80
C ALA A 242 4.39 -16.29 -21.76
N THR A 243 5.11 -16.34 -22.88
CA THR A 243 6.51 -16.82 -22.92
C THR A 243 7.44 -15.91 -22.14
N PHE A 244 7.23 -14.59 -22.22
CA PHE A 244 7.99 -13.63 -21.42
C PHE A 244 7.71 -13.80 -19.93
N PHE A 245 6.44 -13.97 -19.54
CA PHE A 245 6.04 -14.28 -18.18
C PHE A 245 6.74 -15.54 -17.66
N TRP A 246 6.68 -16.65 -18.40
CA TRP A 246 7.31 -17.91 -17.97
C TRP A 246 8.84 -17.82 -17.89
N LEU A 247 9.47 -17.06 -18.78
CA LEU A 247 10.92 -16.84 -18.76
C LEU A 247 11.33 -16.05 -17.51
N ILE A 248 10.64 -14.96 -17.19
CA ILE A 248 10.88 -14.18 -15.96
C ILE A 248 10.56 -15.00 -14.72
N PHE A 249 9.46 -15.77 -14.74
CA PHE A 249 9.07 -16.63 -13.64
C PHE A 249 10.16 -17.65 -13.33
N LEU A 250 10.69 -18.35 -14.34
CA LEU A 250 11.76 -19.33 -14.16
C LEU A 250 13.07 -18.67 -13.71
N PHE A 251 13.42 -17.53 -14.30
CA PHE A 251 14.60 -16.77 -13.89
C PHE A 251 14.50 -16.33 -12.42
N SER A 252 13.37 -15.76 -12.03
CA SER A 252 13.11 -15.32 -10.66
C SER A 252 13.10 -16.50 -9.69
N PHE A 253 12.46 -17.62 -10.08
CA PHE A 253 12.45 -18.86 -9.30
C PHE A 253 13.88 -19.33 -9.00
N ILE A 254 14.75 -19.40 -10.01
CA ILE A 254 16.16 -19.79 -9.83
C ILE A 254 16.91 -18.74 -9.01
N TYR A 255 16.67 -17.45 -9.28
CA TYR A 255 17.34 -16.36 -8.58
C TYR A 255 17.07 -16.38 -7.08
N TYR A 256 15.84 -16.65 -6.63
CA TYR A 256 15.51 -16.67 -5.19
C TYR A 256 16.29 -17.72 -4.38
N TRP A 257 16.72 -18.82 -5.00
CA TRP A 257 17.60 -19.79 -4.33
C TRP A 257 19.00 -19.23 -4.05
N LEU A 258 19.44 -18.25 -4.83
CA LEU A 258 20.79 -17.69 -4.75
C LEU A 258 21.01 -16.89 -3.45
N PRO A 259 20.29 -15.78 -3.17
CA PRO A 259 20.43 -15.08 -1.89
C PRO A 259 19.74 -15.84 -0.74
N GLY A 260 18.73 -16.67 -1.03
CA GLY A 260 17.95 -17.34 0.02
C GLY A 260 18.61 -18.60 0.62
N TYR A 261 19.43 -19.33 -0.14
CA TYR A 261 19.99 -20.60 0.32
C TYR A 261 21.46 -20.82 -0.07
N ILE A 262 21.83 -20.55 -1.32
CA ILE A 262 23.17 -20.87 -1.84
C ILE A 262 24.22 -19.91 -1.26
N PHE A 263 23.93 -18.60 -1.24
CA PHE A 263 24.85 -17.59 -0.77
C PHE A 263 24.10 -16.49 0.01
N PRO A 264 23.79 -16.73 1.30
CA PRO A 264 23.05 -15.78 2.14
C PRO A 264 23.69 -14.40 2.33
N ILE A 265 25.01 -14.29 2.12
CA ILE A 265 25.74 -13.01 2.19
C ILE A 265 25.23 -12.02 1.13
N LEU A 266 24.62 -12.48 0.02
CA LEU A 266 24.01 -11.59 -0.99
C LEU A 266 22.75 -10.89 -0.48
N SER A 267 22.09 -11.40 0.56
CA SER A 267 20.95 -10.72 1.17
C SER A 267 21.40 -9.45 1.88
N PHE A 268 22.46 -9.47 2.68
CA PHE A 268 23.01 -8.27 3.27
C PHE A 268 24.54 -8.33 3.31
N PHE A 269 25.17 -7.49 2.49
CA PHE A 269 26.62 -7.39 2.39
C PHE A 269 27.11 -6.00 2.78
N SER A 270 27.90 -5.92 3.84
CA SER A 270 28.60 -4.70 4.25
C SER A 270 30.11 -4.91 4.17
N LEU A 271 30.75 -4.24 3.21
CA LEU A 271 32.20 -4.35 2.97
C LEU A 271 33.00 -3.86 4.19
N ILE A 272 32.56 -2.78 4.83
CA ILE A 272 33.24 -2.14 5.95
C ILE A 272 33.15 -3.00 7.21
N CYS A 273 32.00 -3.62 7.49
CA CYS A 273 31.87 -4.59 8.58
C CYS A 273 32.75 -5.83 8.37
N MET A 274 32.98 -6.26 7.13
CA MET A 274 33.83 -7.42 6.84
C MET A 274 35.32 -7.16 7.11
N ILE A 275 35.79 -5.92 6.88
CA ILE A 275 37.19 -5.52 7.13
C ILE A 275 37.50 -5.49 8.63
N GLY A 276 36.54 -5.07 9.46
CA GLY A 276 36.73 -4.93 10.90
C GLY A 276 35.52 -5.36 11.71
N PRO A 277 35.24 -6.67 11.82
CA PRO A 277 33.98 -7.18 12.41
C PRO A 277 33.80 -6.89 13.89
N LYS A 278 34.88 -6.55 14.61
CA LYS A 278 34.84 -6.25 16.06
C LYS A 278 34.80 -4.75 16.37
N ASN A 279 34.86 -3.87 15.36
CA ASN A 279 34.87 -2.44 15.58
C ASN A 279 33.43 -1.90 15.71
N LEU A 280 33.12 -1.31 16.86
CA LEU A 280 31.80 -0.74 17.15
C LEU A 280 31.41 0.35 16.16
N ILE A 281 32.35 1.22 15.79
CA ILE A 281 32.10 2.34 14.85
C ILE A 281 31.75 1.79 13.46
N PHE A 282 32.44 0.75 13.00
CA PHE A 282 32.14 0.15 11.70
C PHE A 282 30.76 -0.53 11.69
N SER A 283 30.40 -1.18 12.79
CA SER A 283 29.06 -1.75 12.99
C SER A 283 27.96 -0.68 13.03
N GLN A 284 28.22 0.46 13.67
CA GLN A 284 27.30 1.60 13.71
C GLN A 284 27.10 2.25 12.33
N ILE A 285 28.16 2.40 11.54
CA ILE A 285 28.07 3.06 10.23
C ILE A 285 27.46 2.12 9.18
N THR A 286 27.82 0.83 9.19
CA THR A 286 27.55 -0.08 8.05
C THR A 286 26.92 -1.41 8.43
N GLY A 287 26.72 -1.68 9.72
CA GLY A 287 26.17 -2.93 10.20
C GLY A 287 24.66 -3.03 10.02
N ALA A 288 24.12 -4.23 10.22
CA ALA A 288 22.69 -4.52 10.11
C ALA A 288 21.82 -3.74 11.11
N ASN A 289 22.37 -3.41 12.29
CA ASN A 289 21.73 -2.55 13.29
C ASN A 289 22.32 -1.12 13.29
N GLY A 290 22.92 -0.72 12.16
CA GLY A 290 23.58 0.56 11.97
C GLY A 290 22.92 1.38 10.85
N LEU A 291 23.63 2.39 10.35
CA LEU A 291 23.16 3.32 9.32
C LEU A 291 23.13 2.73 7.89
N ALA A 292 23.57 1.46 7.75
CA ALA A 292 23.66 0.73 6.49
C ALA A 292 24.43 1.46 5.36
N LEU A 293 25.37 2.34 5.71
CA LEU A 293 26.10 3.14 4.73
C LEU A 293 27.06 2.26 3.92
N GLY A 294 26.83 2.13 2.61
CA GLY A 294 27.62 1.23 1.77
C GLY A 294 27.34 -0.27 2.00
N ALA A 295 26.21 -0.59 2.64
CA ALA A 295 25.66 -1.94 2.61
C ALA A 295 24.89 -2.16 1.31
N PHE A 296 25.01 -3.36 0.75
CA PHE A 296 24.33 -3.78 -0.46
C PHE A 296 23.45 -5.00 -0.17
N GLU A 297 22.24 -4.95 -0.70
CA GLU A 297 21.25 -6.02 -0.60
C GLU A 297 20.81 -6.41 -2.00
N LEU A 298 21.05 -7.66 -2.37
CA LEU A 298 20.65 -8.25 -3.64
C LEU A 298 19.46 -9.22 -3.46
N ASP A 299 18.86 -9.28 -2.26
CA ASP A 299 17.60 -10.00 -2.07
C ASP A 299 16.42 -9.11 -2.47
N TRP A 300 15.73 -9.50 -3.54
CA TRP A 300 14.53 -8.82 -4.02
C TRP A 300 13.40 -8.82 -2.98
N ASN A 301 13.25 -9.90 -2.20
CA ASN A 301 12.18 -10.01 -1.21
C ASN A 301 12.37 -9.01 -0.07
N ALA A 302 13.60 -8.90 0.43
CA ALA A 302 13.91 -7.95 1.49
C ALA A 302 13.72 -6.50 1.02
N TRP A 303 14.07 -6.19 -0.23
CA TRP A 303 13.86 -4.86 -0.78
C TRP A 303 12.37 -4.49 -0.93
N VAL A 304 11.58 -5.39 -1.52
CA VAL A 304 10.13 -5.17 -1.73
C VAL A 304 9.35 -5.14 -0.41
N ALA A 305 9.79 -5.88 0.62
CA ALA A 305 9.13 -5.89 1.94
C ALA A 305 9.13 -4.52 2.65
N TYR A 306 10.09 -3.63 2.34
CA TYR A 306 10.18 -2.32 2.99
C TYR A 306 9.90 -1.14 2.07
N LEU A 307 10.21 -1.23 0.77
CA LEU A 307 10.07 -0.11 -0.18
C LEU A 307 8.96 -0.31 -1.22
N ASP A 308 8.12 -1.34 -1.06
CA ASP A 308 7.16 -1.79 -2.07
C ASP A 308 7.84 -2.14 -3.41
N SER A 309 7.05 -2.41 -4.47
CA SER A 309 7.61 -2.71 -5.79
C SER A 309 8.15 -1.43 -6.47
N PRO A 310 9.45 -1.36 -6.77
CA PRO A 310 10.11 -0.20 -7.39
C PRO A 310 9.74 -0.01 -8.86
N ILE A 311 9.13 -1.03 -9.47
CA ILE A 311 8.73 -1.02 -10.89
C ILE A 311 7.47 -0.15 -11.08
N LEU A 312 6.65 -0.04 -10.03
CA LEU A 312 5.38 0.67 -10.06
C LEU A 312 5.52 2.14 -9.69
N THR A 313 6.53 2.45 -8.88
CA THR A 313 6.81 3.79 -8.42
C THR A 313 7.68 4.52 -9.45
N PRO A 314 7.36 5.77 -9.78
CA PRO A 314 8.12 6.48 -10.77
C PRO A 314 9.50 6.90 -10.24
N PHE A 315 10.45 7.16 -11.15
CA PHE A 315 11.84 7.44 -10.79
C PHE A 315 12.00 8.69 -9.89
N TRP A 316 11.25 9.77 -10.14
CA TRP A 316 11.35 10.99 -9.32
C TRP A 316 10.95 10.73 -7.86
N ALA A 317 9.96 9.86 -7.63
CA ALA A 317 9.51 9.50 -6.29
C ALA A 317 10.60 8.74 -5.53
N HIS A 318 11.34 7.86 -6.21
CA HIS A 318 12.49 7.18 -5.61
C HIS A 318 13.61 8.14 -5.21
N ILE A 319 13.89 9.17 -6.03
CA ILE A 319 14.86 10.20 -5.66
C ILE A 319 14.42 10.92 -4.39
N HIS A 320 13.14 11.27 -4.25
CA HIS A 320 12.64 11.91 -3.03
C HIS A 320 12.75 11.00 -1.80
N ILE A 321 12.44 9.71 -1.94
CA ILE A 321 12.61 8.72 -0.86
C ILE A 321 14.09 8.63 -0.47
N LEU A 322 15.00 8.58 -1.45
CA LEU A 322 16.44 8.54 -1.20
C LEU A 322 16.95 9.81 -0.49
N ILE A 323 16.52 11.00 -0.94
CA ILE A 323 16.88 12.27 -0.29
C ILE A 323 16.36 12.29 1.15
N GLY A 324 15.11 11.89 1.36
CA GLY A 324 14.52 11.76 2.69
C GLY A 324 15.31 10.80 3.58
N PHE A 325 15.69 9.64 3.05
CA PHE A 325 16.51 8.67 3.75
C PHE A 325 17.89 9.24 4.14
N ILE A 326 18.58 9.93 3.22
CA ILE A 326 19.87 10.57 3.52
C ILE A 326 19.72 11.63 4.62
N LEU A 327 18.70 12.48 4.54
CA LEU A 327 18.47 13.53 5.54
C LEU A 327 18.12 12.96 6.92
N VAL A 328 17.26 11.96 6.98
CA VAL A 328 16.75 11.40 8.24
C VAL A 328 17.74 10.39 8.81
N ALA A 329 18.08 9.36 8.05
CA ALA A 329 18.91 8.26 8.52
C ALA A 329 20.38 8.64 8.59
N TRP A 330 20.96 9.32 7.60
CA TRP A 330 22.42 9.59 7.59
C TRP A 330 22.83 10.91 8.24
N ILE A 331 21.93 11.88 8.36
CA ILE A 331 22.22 13.17 8.99
C ILE A 331 21.47 13.30 10.33
N GLY A 332 20.15 13.14 10.33
CA GLY A 332 19.31 13.32 11.51
C GLY A 332 19.65 12.36 12.65
N THR A 333 19.67 11.05 12.37
CA THR A 333 19.94 10.04 13.40
C THR A 333 21.32 10.17 14.04
N PRO A 334 22.44 10.31 13.28
CA PRO A 334 23.76 10.53 13.89
C PRO A 334 23.84 11.83 14.67
N LEU A 335 23.20 12.91 14.21
CA LEU A 335 23.20 14.18 14.92
C LEU A 335 22.53 14.06 16.29
N VAL A 336 21.38 13.38 16.37
CA VAL A 336 20.68 13.13 17.64
C VAL A 336 21.51 12.22 18.55
N TYR A 337 22.11 11.16 18.00
CA TYR A 337 22.88 10.19 18.78
C TYR A 337 24.19 10.79 19.34
N TYR A 338 25.01 11.42 18.49
CA TYR A 338 26.32 11.92 18.89
C TYR A 338 26.27 13.23 19.69
N LEU A 339 25.19 14.03 19.56
CA LEU A 339 24.95 15.17 20.45
C LEU A 339 24.22 14.78 21.73
N ASN A 340 23.95 13.47 21.92
CA ASN A 340 23.19 12.91 23.03
C ASN A 340 21.87 13.68 23.31
N ILE A 341 21.15 13.99 22.24
CA ILE A 341 19.83 14.61 22.35
C ILE A 341 18.87 13.53 22.84
N TRP A 342 18.14 13.83 23.92
CA TRP A 342 17.21 12.93 24.62
C TRP A 342 17.86 11.70 25.27
N ASP A 343 19.11 11.82 25.70
CA ASP A 343 19.83 10.76 26.44
C ASP A 343 19.88 9.42 25.67
N THR A 344 20.02 9.49 24.35
CA THR A 344 19.95 8.33 23.44
C THR A 344 21.25 7.50 23.40
N GLU A 345 22.34 7.97 24.01
CA GLU A 345 23.64 7.27 24.04
C GLU A 345 23.58 5.94 24.80
N VAL A 346 22.66 5.79 25.76
CA VAL A 346 22.49 4.57 26.56
C VAL A 346 22.07 3.34 25.73
N ALA A 347 21.58 3.56 24.52
CA ALA A 347 21.05 2.53 23.63
C ALA A 347 21.84 2.45 22.31
N PRO A 348 21.77 1.34 21.55
CA PRO A 348 22.30 1.28 20.19
C PRO A 348 21.56 2.27 19.27
N ILE A 349 22.23 2.72 18.20
CA ILE A 349 21.68 3.69 17.23
C ILE A 349 20.33 3.24 16.66
N PHE A 350 20.21 1.97 16.27
CA PHE A 350 18.97 1.34 15.84
C PHE A 350 18.67 0.10 16.68
N SER A 351 17.44 0.03 17.18
CA SER A 351 16.85 -1.16 17.78
C SER A 351 15.34 -0.96 17.90
N ASN A 352 14.59 -2.05 17.77
CA ASN A 352 13.13 -2.07 17.93
C ASN A 352 12.70 -2.28 19.40
N ARG A 353 13.65 -2.24 20.35
CA ARG A 353 13.40 -2.45 21.78
C ARG A 353 13.57 -1.14 22.55
N ALA A 354 12.83 -1.01 23.65
CA ALA A 354 13.01 0.06 24.62
C ALA A 354 14.10 -0.31 25.64
N PHE A 355 14.79 0.71 26.16
CA PHE A 355 15.91 0.58 27.08
C PHE A 355 15.65 1.34 28.38
N ASP A 356 16.25 0.88 29.47
CA ASP A 356 16.32 1.61 30.74
C ASP A 356 17.55 2.55 30.73
N LYS A 357 17.65 3.45 31.71
CA LYS A 357 18.76 4.40 31.92
C LYS A 357 20.14 3.73 31.97
N ASP A 358 20.17 2.47 32.41
CA ASP A 358 21.39 1.66 32.56
C ASP A 358 21.77 0.90 31.28
N GLY A 359 21.02 1.09 30.18
CA GLY A 359 21.26 0.44 28.88
C GLY A 359 20.76 -1.01 28.77
N TYR A 360 20.04 -1.50 29.79
CA TYR A 360 19.37 -2.80 29.75
C TYR A 360 18.00 -2.70 29.08
N TYR A 361 17.44 -3.84 28.67
CA TYR A 361 16.09 -3.88 28.11
C TYR A 361 15.06 -3.45 29.15
N PHE A 362 14.19 -2.53 28.77
CA PHE A 362 13.14 -2.01 29.64
C PHE A 362 12.06 -3.07 29.88
N ASP A 363 11.83 -3.43 31.15
CA ASP A 363 10.75 -4.34 31.53
C ASP A 363 9.53 -3.54 32.02
N ALA A 364 8.52 -3.44 31.14
CA ALA A 364 7.30 -2.71 31.43
C ALA A 364 6.50 -3.31 32.61
N THR A 365 6.72 -4.58 32.96
CA THR A 365 5.99 -5.20 34.09
C THR A 365 6.41 -4.65 35.45
N GLN A 366 7.63 -4.11 35.57
CA GLN A 366 8.15 -3.55 36.83
C GLN A 366 7.45 -2.26 37.27
N ILE A 367 6.89 -1.52 36.31
CA ILE A 367 6.22 -0.23 36.56
C ILE A 367 4.70 -0.36 36.66
N LEU A 368 4.16 -1.57 36.48
CA LEU A 368 2.73 -1.85 36.46
C LEU A 368 2.29 -2.51 37.76
N ASP A 369 1.12 -2.09 38.25
CA ASP A 369 0.41 -2.75 39.33
C ASP A 369 -0.29 -4.04 38.84
N ASP A 370 -0.79 -4.88 39.74
CA ASP A 370 -1.50 -6.14 39.42
C ASP A 370 -2.72 -5.94 38.49
N ARG A 371 -3.21 -4.70 38.41
CA ARG A 371 -4.31 -4.28 37.52
C ARG A 371 -3.85 -3.66 36.21
N LEU A 372 -2.57 -3.78 35.84
CA LEU A 372 -1.92 -3.14 34.68
C LEU A 372 -2.09 -1.62 34.68
N ARG A 373 -2.13 -1.02 35.87
CA ARG A 373 -2.13 0.43 36.03
C ARG A 373 -0.73 0.89 36.34
N LEU A 374 -0.36 2.06 35.86
CA LEU A 374 0.94 2.65 36.15
C LEU A 374 1.08 2.89 37.66
N ASN A 375 2.01 2.20 38.29
CA ASN A 375 2.40 2.44 39.67
C ASN A 375 3.41 3.59 39.69
N LYS A 376 2.94 4.80 40.03
CA LYS A 376 3.77 6.01 40.04
C LYS A 376 5.01 5.88 40.94
N THR A 377 4.90 5.19 42.06
CA THR A 377 6.02 4.99 42.99
C THR A 377 7.08 4.07 42.39
N ALA A 378 6.67 2.94 41.79
CA ALA A 378 7.58 2.03 41.11
C ALA A 378 8.24 2.69 39.88
N HIS A 379 7.45 3.48 39.13
CA HIS A 379 7.94 4.26 37.99
C HIS A 379 9.02 5.28 38.40
N HIS A 380 8.83 6.00 39.51
CA HIS A 380 9.86 6.93 40.01
C HIS A 380 11.18 6.25 40.42
N ILE A 381 11.15 4.96 40.78
CA ILE A 381 12.33 4.19 41.18
C ILE A 381 13.02 3.58 39.96
N TYR A 382 12.24 2.94 39.08
CA TYR A 382 12.72 2.26 37.89
C TYR A 382 13.25 3.26 36.85
N GLY A 383 12.46 4.31 36.56
CA GLY A 383 12.79 5.35 35.60
C GLY A 383 11.94 5.26 34.33
N ASP A 384 12.18 6.22 33.43
CA ASP A 384 11.50 6.33 32.14
C ASP A 384 12.06 5.33 31.12
N ALA A 385 11.24 4.98 30.13
CA ALA A 385 11.68 4.15 29.01
C ALA A 385 12.38 5.00 27.94
N TYR A 386 13.61 4.64 27.60
CA TYR A 386 14.40 5.29 26.55
C TYR A 386 14.23 4.58 25.22
N LEU A 387 14.06 5.39 24.17
CA LEU A 387 14.00 4.94 22.79
C LEU A 387 15.36 5.12 22.12
N THR A 388 15.66 4.30 21.12
CA THR A 388 16.86 4.49 20.29
C THR A 388 16.74 5.78 19.47
N ALA A 389 17.89 6.39 19.18
CA ALA A 389 17.95 7.61 18.35
C ALA A 389 17.22 7.43 17.02
N GLY A 390 17.44 6.28 16.35
CA GLY A 390 16.78 5.98 15.08
C GLY A 390 15.25 5.92 15.18
N ASN A 391 14.72 5.28 16.23
CA ASN A 391 13.27 5.18 16.42
C ASN A 391 12.65 6.54 16.81
N ALA A 392 13.31 7.30 17.69
CA ALA A 392 12.85 8.63 18.09
C ALA A 392 12.76 9.58 16.89
N VAL A 393 13.81 9.62 16.06
CA VAL A 393 13.84 10.44 14.85
C VAL A 393 12.76 10.00 13.86
N ALA A 394 12.58 8.69 13.64
CA ALA A 394 11.55 8.18 12.76
C ALA A 394 10.14 8.62 13.20
N ILE A 395 9.84 8.55 14.50
CA ILE A 395 8.56 9.01 15.07
C ILE A 395 8.38 10.52 14.85
N CYS A 396 9.41 11.33 15.12
CA CYS A 396 9.36 12.77 14.89
C CYS A 396 9.04 13.12 13.43
N PHE A 397 9.71 12.47 12.47
CA PHE A 397 9.45 12.71 11.05
C PHE A 397 8.10 12.18 10.58
N THR A 398 7.56 11.14 11.22
CA THR A 398 6.20 10.65 10.94
C THR A 398 5.16 11.71 11.31
N PHE A 399 5.28 12.34 12.48
CA PHE A 399 4.42 13.47 12.87
C PHE A 399 4.63 14.71 11.99
N ALA A 400 5.89 15.01 11.66
CA ALA A 400 6.21 16.11 10.75
C ALA A 400 5.61 15.91 9.36
N GLY A 401 5.52 14.66 8.89
CA GLY A 401 4.87 14.30 7.61
C GLY A 401 3.40 14.71 7.55
N ILE A 402 2.65 14.53 8.64
CA ILE A 402 1.24 14.95 8.73
C ILE A 402 1.14 16.49 8.61
N ALA A 403 1.98 17.22 9.34
CA ALA A 403 2.02 18.69 9.25
C ALA A 403 2.45 19.15 7.87
N ALA A 404 3.46 18.51 7.27
CA ALA A 404 3.95 18.80 5.93
C ALA A 404 2.86 18.56 4.87
N LEU A 405 2.04 17.52 5.01
CA LEU A 405 0.90 17.26 4.11
C LEU A 405 -0.11 18.42 4.15
N ILE A 406 -0.44 18.92 5.35
CA ILE A 406 -1.35 20.06 5.53
C ILE A 406 -0.75 21.31 4.87
N VAL A 407 0.52 21.61 5.19
CA VAL A 407 1.22 22.78 4.64
C VAL A 407 1.34 22.70 3.12
N HIS A 408 1.74 21.55 2.59
CA HIS A 408 1.84 21.31 1.16
C HIS A 408 0.49 21.52 0.47
N THR A 409 -0.59 20.97 1.05
CA THR A 409 -1.94 21.13 0.51
C THR A 409 -2.36 22.60 0.47
N VAL A 410 -2.13 23.34 1.56
CA VAL A 410 -2.46 24.77 1.66
C VAL A 410 -1.65 25.61 0.68
N LEU A 411 -0.34 25.38 0.55
CA LEU A 411 0.53 26.17 -0.31
C LEU A 411 0.28 25.88 -1.80
N TYR A 412 0.14 24.61 -2.17
CA TYR A 412 0.02 24.20 -3.57
C TYR A 412 -1.40 24.42 -4.11
N TYR A 413 -2.43 24.08 -3.34
CA TYR A 413 -3.82 24.18 -3.79
C TYR A 413 -4.56 25.42 -3.28
N GLY A 414 -4.05 26.13 -2.28
CA GLY A 414 -4.70 27.32 -1.73
C GLY A 414 -4.71 28.53 -2.67
N ARG A 415 -3.75 28.62 -3.59
CA ARG A 415 -3.67 29.72 -4.58
C ARG A 415 -4.59 29.49 -5.79
N SER A 416 -4.89 28.24 -6.10
CA SER A 416 -5.74 27.80 -7.20
C SER A 416 -7.22 27.95 -6.84
N ASN A 417 -7.93 28.90 -7.47
CA ASN A 417 -9.35 29.18 -7.20
C ASN A 417 -10.29 27.96 -7.40
N CYS A 418 -9.84 26.88 -8.03
CA CYS A 418 -10.61 25.64 -8.23
C CYS A 418 -10.96 24.89 -6.93
N MET A 419 -10.25 25.13 -5.82
CA MET A 419 -10.53 24.45 -4.55
C MET A 419 -11.10 25.37 -3.46
N LYS A 420 -11.11 26.70 -3.60
CA LYS A 420 -11.48 27.62 -2.51
C LYS A 420 -12.89 27.43 -1.92
N LYS A 421 -13.89 27.07 -2.74
CA LYS A 421 -15.27 26.82 -2.25
C LYS A 421 -15.50 25.39 -1.73
N PRO A 422 -15.08 24.32 -2.44
CA PRO A 422 -15.26 22.97 -1.92
C PRO A 422 -14.28 22.63 -0.80
N PHE A 423 -13.04 23.13 -0.77
CA PHE A 423 -12.04 22.75 0.23
C PHE A 423 -12.30 23.34 1.62
N LEU A 424 -12.74 24.59 1.75
CA LEU A 424 -13.09 25.15 3.07
C LEU A 424 -14.27 24.39 3.70
N ILE A 425 -15.30 24.09 2.90
CA ILE A 425 -16.43 23.24 3.33
C ILE A 425 -15.98 21.80 3.64
N ARG A 426 -15.03 21.25 2.86
CA ARG A 426 -14.52 19.86 3.02
C ARG A 426 -13.53 19.72 4.19
N PHE A 427 -12.76 20.76 4.48
CA PHE A 427 -11.81 20.79 5.60
C PHE A 427 -12.54 21.01 6.93
N ASP A 428 -13.58 21.85 6.95
CA ASP A 428 -14.44 22.00 8.13
C ASP A 428 -15.13 20.69 8.51
N ILE A 429 -15.55 19.87 7.55
CA ILE A 429 -16.14 18.54 7.81
C ILE A 429 -15.09 17.57 8.36
N ILE A 430 -13.90 17.51 7.76
CA ILE A 430 -12.81 16.63 8.22
C ILE A 430 -12.37 17.03 9.64
N MET A 431 -12.17 18.33 9.88
CA MET A 431 -11.83 18.84 11.21
C MET A 431 -12.97 18.66 12.21
N SER A 432 -14.24 18.80 11.80
CA SER A 432 -15.38 18.50 12.67
C SER A 432 -15.45 17.02 13.04
N ILE A 433 -15.02 16.09 12.17
CA ILE A 433 -14.94 14.66 12.52
C ILE A 433 -13.81 14.41 13.52
N PHE A 434 -12.66 15.06 13.36
CA PHE A 434 -11.53 14.96 14.31
C PHE A 434 -11.76 15.70 15.63
N THR A 435 -12.71 16.63 15.70
CA THR A 435 -13.05 17.36 16.95
C THR A 435 -14.08 16.60 17.81
N TYR A 436 -14.71 15.54 17.25
CA TYR A 436 -15.73 14.72 17.92
C TYR A 436 -15.27 13.28 18.25
N VAL A 437 -13.99 12.96 18.04
CA VAL A 437 -13.31 11.75 18.54
C VAL A 437 -12.22 12.20 19.50
#